data_AF-A0A133UCE5-F1
#
_entry.id   AF-A0A133UCE5-F1
#
_cell.length_a   1.000
_cell.length_b   1.000
_cell.length_c   1.000
_cell.angle_alpha   90.00
_cell.angle_beta   90.00
_cell.angle_gamma   90.00
#
_symmetry.space_group_name_H-M   'P 1'
#
loop_
_entity.id
_entity.type
_entity.pdbx_description
1 polymer ?
#
loop_
_entity_poly.entity_id
_entity_poly.type
_entity_poly.pdbx_seq_one_letter_code
_entity_poly.pdbx_strand_id
1 'polypeptide(L)' 'EAIEIIEKIEPDIAIPMHYKLSGLEVDISTEKEFLRLAREKGWKVEEKEKAEIESLPKKRKIIKLECQSA' A
#
# COMPACT_ATOMS: atom_id res chain seq x y z
N GLU A 1 -8.27 10.59 1.06
CA GLU A 1 -9.01 9.46 1.68
C GLU A 1 -8.12 8.38 2.32
N ALA A 2 -7.52 7.44 1.58
CA ALA A 2 -6.82 6.28 2.19
C ALA A 2 -5.72 6.69 3.20
N ILE A 3 -4.96 7.74 2.88
CA ILE A 3 -3.93 8.30 3.77
C ILE A 3 -4.53 8.79 5.09
N GLU A 4 -5.64 9.52 5.05
CA GLU A 4 -6.29 10.06 6.25
C GLU A 4 -6.84 8.95 7.14
N ILE A 5 -7.34 7.87 6.54
CA ILE A 5 -7.81 6.69 7.28
C ILE A 5 -6.64 6.02 8.00
N ILE A 6 -5.51 5.84 7.32
CA ILE A 6 -4.29 5.27 7.92
C ILE A 6 -3.78 6.16 9.06
N GLU A 7 -3.88 7.48 8.96
CA GLU A 7 -3.52 8.39 10.05
C GLU A 7 -4.46 8.30 11.25
N LYS A 8 -5.76 8.07 11.03
CA LYS A 8 -6.74 7.94 12.12
C LYS A 8 -6.69 6.60 12.85
N ILE A 9 -6.50 5.51 12.11
CA ILE A 9 -6.51 4.14 12.66
C ILE A 9 -5.14 3.76 13.24
N GLU A 10 -4.11 4.44 12.76
CA GLU A 10 -2.71 4.23 13.12
C GLU A 10 -2.20 2.78 13.00
N PRO A 11 -2.38 2.09 11.87
CA PRO A 11 -1.94 0.71 11.74
C PRO A 11 -0.40 0.60 11.68
N ASP A 12 0.13 -0.51 12.18
CA ASP A 12 1.55 -0.86 12.03
C ASP A 12 1.90 -1.23 10.58
N ILE A 13 0.98 -1.91 9.89
CA ILE A 13 1.11 -2.32 8.49
C ILE A 13 -0.15 -1.93 7.72
N ALA A 14 0.01 -1.32 6.55
CA ALA A 14 -1.07 -1.12 5.60
C ALA A 14 -0.70 -1.70 4.22
N ILE A 15 -1.65 -2.41 3.62
CA ILE A 15 -1.51 -3.04 2.30
C ILE A 15 -2.54 -2.37 1.38
N PRO A 16 -2.13 -1.50 0.44
CA PRO A 16 -3.07 -0.89 -0.49
C PRO A 16 -3.65 -1.95 -1.42
N MET A 17 -4.94 -1.81 -1.71
CA MET A 17 -5.69 -2.64 -2.66
C MET A 17 -6.59 -1.74 -3.52
N HIS A 18 -7.28 -2.32 -4.51
CA HIS A 18 -8.26 -1.63 -5.37
C HIS A 18 -7.68 -0.42 -6.13
N TYR A 19 -6.57 -0.63 -6.84
CA TYR A 19 -6.01 0.35 -7.77
C TYR A 19 -6.00 -0.20 -9.19
N LYS A 20 -5.87 0.69 -10.18
CA LYS A 20 -5.85 0.35 -11.59
C LYS A 20 -4.73 -0.64 -11.90
N LEU A 21 -5.09 -1.76 -12.50
CA LEU A 21 -4.17 -2.71 -13.11
C LEU A 21 -4.22 -2.58 -14.64
N SER A 22 -3.15 -3.03 -15.30
CA SER A 22 -3.13 -3.14 -16.75
C SER A 22 -4.25 -4.08 -17.22
N GLY A 23 -5.00 -3.68 -18.24
CA GLY A 23 -6.11 -4.47 -18.77
C GLY A 23 -7.44 -4.35 -17.99
N LEU A 24 -7.48 -3.63 -16.88
CA LEU A 24 -8.75 -3.35 -16.19
C LEU A 24 -9.52 -2.25 -16.92
N GLU A 25 -10.78 -2.47 -17.28
CA GLU A 25 -11.60 -1.45 -17.95
C GLU A 25 -12.19 -0.43 -16.97
N VAL A 26 -12.34 -0.80 -15.70
CA VAL A 26 -12.87 0.08 -14.64
C VAL A 26 -12.00 1.31 -14.47
N ASP A 27 -12.61 2.49 -14.52
CA ASP A 27 -11.92 3.77 -14.32
C ASP A 27 -11.66 4.02 -12.82
N ILE A 28 -10.52 3.52 -12.36
CA ILE A 28 -9.99 3.73 -11.01
C ILE A 28 -8.57 4.27 -11.10
N SER A 29 -8.11 4.92 -10.02
CA SER A 29 -6.76 5.48 -9.96
C SER A 29 -5.69 4.40 -9.77
N THR A 30 -4.47 4.64 -10.27
CA THR A 30 -3.29 3.80 -9.97
C THR A 30 -2.82 4.00 -8.52
N GLU A 31 -2.00 3.09 -8.00
CA GLU A 31 -1.40 3.16 -6.68
C GLU A 31 -0.36 4.29 -6.51
N LYS A 32 0.14 4.85 -7.62
CA LYS A 32 1.28 5.77 -7.63
C LYS A 32 1.13 6.96 -6.68
N GLU A 33 -0.04 7.59 -6.70
CA GLU A 33 -0.31 8.78 -5.88
C GLU A 33 -0.34 8.43 -4.39
N PHE A 34 -0.99 7.32 -4.03
CA PHE A 34 -0.97 6.82 -2.66
C PHE A 34 0.46 6.54 -2.17
N LEU A 35 1.28 5.87 -2.99
CA LEU A 35 2.65 5.55 -2.63
C LEU A 35 3.55 6.80 -2.55
N ARG A 36 3.30 7.83 -3.36
CA ARG A 36 4.00 9.13 -3.27
C ARG A 36 3.71 9.79 -1.92
N LEU A 37 2.43 9.94 -1.58
CA LEU A 37 2.00 10.56 -0.32
C LEU A 37 2.49 9.79 0.91
N ALA A 38 2.50 8.45 0.86
CA ALA A 38 3.05 7.62 1.93
C ALA A 38 4.54 7.89 2.17
N ARG A 39 5.34 8.04 1.09
CA ARG A 39 6.77 8.37 1.19
C ARG A 39 6.99 9.78 1.72
N GLU A 40 6.16 10.76 1.31
CA GLU A 40 6.22 12.14 1.83
C GLU A 40 5.93 12.22 3.33
N LYS A 41 5.08 11.33 3.85
CA LYS A 41 4.85 11.18 5.30
C LYS A 41 5.94 10.39 6.03
N GLY A 42 7.00 9.97 5.33
CA GLY A 42 8.10 9.22 5.90
C GLY A 42 7.77 7.75 6.23
N TRP A 43 6.68 7.20 5.69
CA TRP A 43 6.34 5.80 5.90
C TRP A 43 7.21 4.91 5.02
N LYS A 44 7.67 3.78 5.58
CA LYS A 44 8.47 2.82 4.82
C LYS A 44 7.57 2.11 3.81
N VAL A 45 7.89 2.21 2.52
CA VAL A 45 7.21 1.47 1.45
C VAL A 45 8.09 0.31 1.01
N GLU A 46 7.55 -0.91 1.00
CA GLU A 46 8.18 -2.08 0.42
C GLU A 46 7.26 -2.66 -0.67
N GLU A 47 7.84 -3.06 -1.81
CA GLU A 47 7.16 -3.79 -2.87
C GLU A 47 7.62 -5.26 -2.79
N LYS A 48 6.67 -6.20 -2.75
CA LYS A 48 6.94 -7.63 -2.62
C LYS A 48 5.87 -8.47 -3.29
N GLU A 49 6.24 -9.64 -3.80
CA GLU A 49 5.27 -10.64 -4.26
C GLU A 49 4.48 -11.28 -3.09
N LYS A 50 5.12 -11.43 -1.92
CA LYS A 50 4.53 -12.05 -0.72
C LYS A 50 4.93 -11.28 0.54
N ALA A 51 4.00 -11.21 1.49
CA ALA A 51 4.27 -10.72 2.84
C ALA A 51 4.11 -11.86 3.86
N GLU A 52 5.18 -12.14 4.60
CA GLU A 52 5.15 -12.98 5.80
C GLU A 52 5.43 -12.07 7.00
N ILE A 53 4.56 -12.13 8.01
CA ILE A 53 4.60 -11.26 9.18
C ILE A 53 4.83 -12.13 10.40
N GLU A 54 6.09 -12.24 10.83
CA GLU A 54 6.47 -12.95 12.05
C GLU A 54 6.27 -12.07 13.30
N SER A 55 6.45 -10.76 13.14
CA SER A 55 6.25 -9.77 14.19
C SER A 55 5.80 -8.43 13.61
N LEU A 56 5.07 -7.65 14.41
CA LEU A 56 4.62 -6.32 14.01
C LEU A 56 5.79 -5.33 14.00
N PRO A 57 5.88 -4.45 12.98
CA PRO A 57 6.96 -3.48 12.89
C PRO A 57 6.77 -2.36 13.92
N LYS A 58 7.88 -1.88 14.50
CA LYS A 58 7.87 -0.75 15.45
C LYS A 58 7.52 0.60 14.82
N LYS A 59 7.59 0.71 13.49
CA LYS A 59 7.23 1.90 12.73
C LYS A 59 6.32 1.49 11.59
N ARG A 60 5.32 2.32 11.30
CA ARG A 60 4.36 2.10 10.23
C ARG A 60 5.05 1.76 8.91
N LYS A 61 4.51 0.75 8.24
CA LYS A 61 5.00 0.23 6.98
C LYS A 61 3.87 0.03 5.98
N ILE A 62 4.10 0.46 4.75
CA ILE A 62 3.26 0.15 3.60
C ILE A 62 3.90 -1.03 2.87
N ILE A 63 3.11 -2.08 2.61
CA ILE A 63 3.53 -3.21 1.79
C ILE A 63 2.65 -3.22 0.54
N LYS A 64 3.22 -2.82 -0.61
CA LYS A 64 2.55 -2.97 -1.90
C LYS A 64 2.83 -4.39 -2.40
N LEU A 65 1.78 -5.18 -2.54
CA LEU A 65 1.90 -6.52 -3.09
C LEU A 65 1.92 -6.47 -4.62
N GLU A 66 2.82 -7.23 -5.22
CA GLU A 66 2.86 -7.38 -6.68
C GLU A 66 1.73 -8.30 -7.15
N CYS A 67 1.13 -7.95 -8.28
CA CYS A 67 0.03 -8.72 -8.84
C CYS A 67 0.61 -9.96 -9.54
N GLN A 68 0.39 -11.14 -8.96
CA GLN A 68 0.70 -12.42 -9.60
C GLN A 68 -0.29 -12.66 -10.74
N SER A 69 0.04 -12.15 -11.91
CA SER A 69 -0.69 -12.44 -13.14
C SER A 69 -0.04 -13.69 -13.74
N ALA A 70 -0.74 -14.82 -13.68
CA ALA A 70 -0.34 -16.07 -14.33
C ALA A 70 -0.47 -15.98 -15.85
#